data_AF-A0A2U1RKG4-F1
#
_entry.id   AF-A0A2U1RKG4-F1
#
_cell.length_a   1.000
_cell.length_b   1.000
_cell.length_c   1.000
_cell.angle_alpha   90.00
_cell.angle_beta   90.00
_cell.angle_gamma   90.00
#
_symmetry.space_group_name_H-M   'P 1'
#
loop_
_entity.id
_entity.type
_entity.pdbx_description
1 polymer ?
#
loop_
_entity_poly.entity_id
_entity_poly.type
_entity_poly.pdbx_seq_one_letter_code
_entity_poly.pdbx_strand_id
1 'polypeptide(L)'
;MNPDTINRFERPYQEIVDDILTAIVGGVVNEPIFFDLKETFYPLSQRAADVRSITGTWDKRHYTFQKEVDFIFSEGDNAVVWQPGATQPDDETIFYVDYFRPESQSRSPLSDINVGSVTRTLSEAIGREIATVYQQVNRAYLSGFIDTAEGQALDLVVSILGVKRKTKEFATGLVTFFRDPAAGDGNVSLPEGIALSTAKGDATFVTTDLRTLQRGQARIDVPVRAGDGSKGEAGKVKAGEITKLSQPITGIARVTNFEATVLGAEGETDEQLRLRAKARLRGLGKATLAALANAIFEGRAKLAEVWDPNSPPAKQSKPGVVTLLVEAEPERFPSLTGAVHETRAAGVQATVVARYVFFKPRINVKIPPGPGKEKIKTQIIDALQQYVDTLSAGAPAKSEDLLKAIKGVKDVSEVKIVDVMAWRSDIGQPGAETLIGALLDAVAVAGDEAARREALTRVLTEAAPTTASARRIPDRSLVQGAGGQRATDTEIEAGKFQVVAKVNSEDWWVVLDIEPADIDVRE
;
A
#
# COMPACT_ATOMS: atom_id res chain seq x y z
N MET A 1 24.65 -2.61 -11.41
CA MET A 1 25.69 -2.21 -12.39
C MET A 1 26.65 -3.39 -12.52
N ASN A 2 27.29 -3.61 -13.67
CA ASN A 2 28.32 -4.65 -13.77
C ASN A 2 29.48 -4.26 -12.82
N PRO A 3 29.87 -5.08 -11.82
CA PRO A 3 30.98 -4.79 -10.91
C PRO A 3 32.26 -4.37 -11.64
N ASP A 4 32.52 -4.93 -12.82
CA ASP A 4 33.71 -4.62 -13.64
C ASP A 4 33.74 -3.17 -14.15
N THR A 5 32.60 -2.48 -14.13
CA THR A 5 32.44 -1.10 -14.65
C THR A 5 32.14 -0.07 -13.58
N ILE A 6 31.81 -0.49 -12.34
CA ILE A 6 31.51 0.44 -11.23
C ILE A 6 32.69 1.37 -10.97
N ASN A 7 33.91 0.81 -10.96
CA ASN A 7 35.16 1.54 -10.75
C ASN A 7 35.45 2.61 -11.82
N ARG A 8 34.74 2.60 -12.96
CA ARG A 8 34.92 3.60 -14.03
C ARG A 8 34.02 4.81 -13.92
N PHE A 9 32.90 4.72 -13.18
CA PHE A 9 31.92 5.79 -13.06
C PHE A 9 31.93 6.47 -11.69
N GLU A 10 32.26 5.72 -10.62
CA GLU A 10 32.36 6.26 -9.25
C GLU A 10 33.82 6.62 -8.91
N ARG A 11 34.39 7.55 -9.67
CA ARG A 11 35.79 7.99 -9.49
C ARG A 11 35.84 9.22 -8.58
N PRO A 12 36.56 9.20 -7.45
CA PRO A 12 36.77 10.37 -6.62
C PRO A 12 37.48 11.48 -7.39
N TYR A 13 37.20 12.73 -7.02
CA TYR A 13 37.83 13.91 -7.64
C TYR A 13 39.37 13.83 -7.64
N GLN A 14 39.97 13.40 -6.52
CA GLN A 14 41.44 13.31 -6.42
C GLN A 14 42.03 12.31 -7.41
N GLU A 15 41.38 11.16 -7.62
CA GLU A 15 41.81 10.16 -8.60
C GLU A 15 41.81 10.75 -10.02
N ILE A 16 40.75 11.48 -10.39
CA ILE A 16 40.66 12.15 -11.69
C ILE A 16 41.78 13.19 -11.86
N VAL A 17 42.10 13.94 -10.80
CA VAL A 17 43.19 14.92 -10.85
C VAL A 17 44.54 14.22 -11.00
N ASP A 18 44.80 13.17 -10.22
CA ASP A 18 46.05 12.41 -10.29
C ASP A 18 46.25 11.74 -11.64
N ASP A 19 45.20 11.19 -12.25
CA ASP A 19 45.19 10.72 -13.65
C ASP A 19 45.64 11.82 -14.61
N ILE A 20 45.01 13.00 -14.53
CA ILE A 20 45.27 14.11 -15.45
C ILE A 20 46.72 14.57 -15.28
N LEU A 21 47.19 14.73 -14.05
CA LEU A 21 48.57 15.13 -13.76
C LEU A 21 49.58 14.10 -14.29
N THR A 22 49.30 12.80 -14.08
CA THR A 22 50.15 11.70 -14.56
C THR A 22 50.20 11.66 -16.08
N ALA A 23 49.05 11.80 -16.74
CA ALA A 23 48.99 11.88 -18.20
C ALA A 23 49.72 13.12 -18.75
N ILE A 24 49.57 14.28 -18.11
CA ILE A 24 50.15 15.55 -18.54
C ILE A 24 51.68 15.51 -18.52
N VAL A 25 52.30 14.86 -17.53
CA VAL A 25 53.77 14.70 -17.50
C VAL A 25 54.27 13.53 -18.35
N GLY A 26 53.41 12.91 -19.15
CA GLY A 26 53.76 11.80 -20.03
C GLY A 26 53.92 10.46 -19.31
N GLY A 27 53.28 10.29 -18.15
CA GLY A 27 53.14 9.00 -17.47
C GLY A 27 52.15 8.05 -18.16
N VAL A 28 51.89 6.92 -17.53
CA VAL A 28 50.86 5.95 -17.91
C VAL A 28 49.76 5.99 -16.86
N VAL A 29 48.51 5.97 -17.33
CA VAL A 29 47.32 6.11 -16.50
C VAL A 29 46.41 4.91 -16.73
N ASN A 30 45.89 4.33 -15.66
CA ASN A 30 44.99 3.19 -15.60
C ASN A 30 45.49 1.98 -16.39
N GLU A 31 46.76 1.57 -16.20
CA GLU A 31 47.22 0.30 -16.75
C GLU A 31 46.49 -0.87 -16.05
N PRO A 32 45.71 -1.70 -16.77
CA PRO A 32 44.96 -2.78 -16.17
C PRO A 32 45.84 -4.01 -15.95
N ILE A 33 45.84 -4.54 -14.73
CA ILE A 33 46.58 -5.75 -14.35
C ILE A 33 45.61 -6.72 -13.66
N PHE A 34 45.59 -7.97 -14.15
CA PHE A 34 44.81 -9.04 -13.54
C PHE A 34 45.50 -9.52 -12.25
N PHE A 35 44.74 -9.61 -11.16
CA PHE A 35 45.19 -10.04 -9.85
C PHE A 35 44.90 -11.53 -9.64
N ASP A 36 45.91 -12.29 -9.21
CA ASP A 36 45.79 -13.68 -8.77
C ASP A 36 46.54 -13.81 -7.44
N LEU A 37 45.85 -14.23 -6.37
CA LEU A 37 46.46 -14.42 -5.04
C LEU A 37 47.72 -15.31 -5.03
N LYS A 38 47.94 -16.14 -6.05
CA LYS A 38 49.13 -17.00 -6.19
C LYS A 38 50.33 -16.27 -6.79
N GLU A 39 50.12 -15.13 -7.44
CA GLU A 39 51.17 -14.31 -8.01
C GLU A 39 51.65 -13.25 -7.03
N THR A 40 52.97 -13.10 -6.94
CA THR A 40 53.64 -12.16 -6.03
C THR A 40 54.25 -10.96 -6.74
N PHE A 41 54.36 -11.01 -8.07
CA PHE A 41 55.01 -10.01 -8.89
C PHE A 41 54.12 -9.63 -10.06
N TYR A 42 53.81 -8.34 -10.16
CA TYR A 42 52.93 -7.79 -11.17
C TYR A 42 53.69 -6.80 -12.06
N PRO A 43 54.30 -7.25 -13.17
CA PRO A 43 55.14 -6.40 -14.01
C PRO A 43 54.32 -5.34 -14.75
N LEU A 44 54.88 -4.13 -14.84
CA LEU A 44 54.32 -3.03 -15.62
C LEU A 44 54.75 -3.14 -17.09
N SER A 45 53.86 -2.79 -18.01
CA SER A 45 54.07 -2.88 -19.46
C SER A 45 55.19 -1.97 -19.97
N GLN A 46 55.48 -0.88 -19.24
CA GLN A 46 56.56 0.05 -19.53
C GLN A 46 57.40 0.29 -18.28
N ARG A 47 58.66 0.68 -18.48
CA ARG A 47 59.55 1.01 -17.37
C ARG A 47 59.00 2.22 -16.62
N ALA A 48 58.67 2.03 -15.35
CA ALA A 48 58.26 3.07 -14.45
C ALA A 48 59.47 3.67 -13.71
N ALA A 49 59.43 4.98 -13.47
CA ALA A 49 60.31 5.65 -12.51
C ALA A 49 59.74 5.57 -11.10
N ASP A 50 58.42 5.74 -10.98
CA ASP A 50 57.70 5.56 -9.73
C ASP A 50 56.22 5.28 -9.99
N VAL A 51 55.59 4.53 -9.09
CA VAL A 51 54.14 4.30 -9.09
C VAL A 51 53.46 5.44 -8.33
N ARG A 52 52.47 6.06 -8.96
CA ARG A 52 51.72 7.20 -8.43
C ARG A 52 50.52 6.73 -7.59
N SER A 53 49.69 5.87 -8.16
CA SER A 53 48.46 5.38 -7.54
C SER A 53 48.13 3.98 -8.04
N ILE A 54 47.50 3.19 -7.17
CA ILE A 54 46.88 1.92 -7.53
C ILE A 54 45.43 1.93 -7.05
N THR A 55 44.49 1.64 -7.94
CA THR A 55 43.07 1.50 -7.60
C THR A 55 42.55 0.13 -8.01
N GLY A 56 41.52 -0.37 -7.34
CA GLY A 56 40.94 -1.66 -7.65
C GLY A 56 39.73 -1.96 -6.77
N THR A 57 39.43 -3.24 -6.63
CA THR A 57 38.29 -3.69 -5.82
C THR A 57 38.80 -4.40 -4.57
N TRP A 58 38.30 -4.00 -3.41
CA TRP A 58 38.51 -4.70 -2.13
C TRP A 58 37.17 -4.81 -1.40
N ASP A 59 36.83 -6.02 -0.94
CA ASP A 59 35.52 -6.34 -0.34
C ASP A 59 34.35 -5.89 -1.24
N LYS A 60 34.49 -6.12 -2.55
CA LYS A 60 33.52 -5.76 -3.60
C LYS A 60 33.23 -4.26 -3.73
N ARG A 61 34.12 -3.41 -3.22
CA ARG A 61 34.03 -1.95 -3.30
C ARG A 61 35.27 -1.37 -3.93
N HIS A 62 35.10 -0.22 -4.58
CA HIS A 62 36.23 0.57 -5.08
C HIS A 62 37.16 0.95 -3.92
N TYR A 63 38.46 0.74 -4.09
CA TYR A 63 39.48 1.04 -3.10
C TYR A 63 40.75 1.60 -3.75
N THR A 64 41.38 2.56 -3.08
CA THR A 64 42.68 3.11 -3.45
C THR A 64 43.74 2.55 -2.52
N PHE A 65 44.68 1.79 -3.06
CA PHE A 65 45.73 1.13 -2.30
C PHE A 65 46.85 2.09 -1.96
N GLN A 66 47.40 1.96 -0.76
CA GLN A 66 48.42 2.85 -0.23
C GLN A 66 49.82 2.34 -0.53
N LYS A 67 50.63 3.16 -1.21
CA LYS A 67 52.05 2.88 -1.43
C LYS A 67 52.78 2.77 -0.08
N GLU A 68 53.70 1.82 0.04
CA GLU A 68 54.47 1.47 1.25
C GLU A 68 53.64 0.92 2.43
N VAL A 69 52.32 0.80 2.28
CA VAL A 69 51.44 0.13 3.27
C VAL A 69 50.84 -1.14 2.67
N ASP A 70 50.19 -1.01 1.51
CA ASP A 70 49.54 -2.12 0.81
C ASP A 70 50.46 -2.77 -0.22
N PHE A 71 51.25 -1.95 -0.92
CA PHE A 71 52.17 -2.41 -1.96
C PHE A 71 53.49 -1.64 -1.95
N ILE A 72 54.50 -2.22 -2.59
CA ILE A 72 55.76 -1.55 -2.93
C ILE A 72 56.01 -1.69 -4.44
N PHE A 73 56.79 -0.77 -5.00
CA PHE A 73 57.27 -0.88 -6.39
C PHE A 73 58.71 -1.40 -6.39
N SER A 74 58.95 -2.56 -7.02
CA SER A 74 60.30 -3.08 -7.26
C SER A 74 60.86 -2.45 -8.53
N GLU A 75 61.76 -1.48 -8.38
CA GLU A 75 62.38 -0.78 -9.52
C GLU A 75 63.20 -1.73 -10.42
N GLY A 76 63.89 -2.70 -9.80
CA GLY A 76 64.71 -3.68 -10.52
C GLY A 76 63.90 -4.61 -11.42
N ASP A 77 62.73 -5.03 -10.93
CA ASP A 77 61.83 -5.95 -11.64
C ASP A 77 60.75 -5.22 -12.46
N ASN A 78 60.67 -3.89 -12.33
CA ASN A 78 59.62 -3.04 -12.89
C ASN A 78 58.21 -3.58 -12.56
N ALA A 79 57.98 -3.94 -11.30
CA ALA A 79 56.78 -4.65 -10.88
C ALA A 79 56.19 -4.09 -9.58
N VAL A 80 54.86 -4.17 -9.47
CA VAL A 80 54.14 -3.98 -8.21
C VAL A 80 54.23 -5.26 -7.40
N VAL A 81 54.54 -5.13 -6.11
CA VAL A 81 54.63 -6.23 -5.16
C VAL A 81 53.73 -5.90 -3.96
N TRP A 82 52.73 -6.74 -3.71
CA TRP A 82 51.83 -6.58 -2.58
C TRP A 82 52.51 -7.02 -1.29
N GLN A 83 52.32 -6.25 -0.21
CA GLN A 83 52.95 -6.55 1.07
C GLN A 83 52.25 -7.71 1.79
N PRO A 84 52.99 -8.58 2.49
CA PRO A 84 52.40 -9.68 3.25
C PRO A 84 51.47 -9.18 4.35
N GLY A 85 50.21 -9.64 4.35
CA GLY A 85 49.21 -9.28 5.35
C GLY A 85 48.60 -7.89 5.19
N ALA A 86 48.91 -7.17 4.11
CA ALA A 86 48.31 -5.88 3.81
C ALA A 86 46.99 -6.01 3.02
N THR A 87 46.31 -4.88 2.78
CA THR A 87 45.09 -4.88 1.96
C THR A 87 45.45 -5.10 0.50
N GLN A 88 44.82 -6.09 -0.13
CA GLN A 88 45.07 -6.52 -1.52
C GLN A 88 43.76 -6.52 -2.31
N PRO A 89 43.80 -6.46 -3.65
CA PRO A 89 42.61 -6.62 -4.46
C PRO A 89 41.89 -7.95 -4.19
N ASP A 90 40.59 -7.98 -4.45
CA ASP A 90 39.82 -9.23 -4.44
C ASP A 90 40.39 -10.20 -5.50
N ASP A 91 40.42 -11.50 -5.19
CA ASP A 91 40.96 -12.52 -6.11
C ASP A 91 40.24 -12.53 -7.45
N GLU A 92 40.98 -12.83 -8.52
CA GLU A 92 40.49 -12.83 -9.91
C GLU A 92 39.89 -11.49 -10.40
N THR A 93 40.31 -10.35 -9.82
CA THR A 93 39.88 -9.01 -10.25
C THR A 93 40.99 -8.23 -10.97
N ILE A 94 40.64 -7.11 -11.60
CA ILE A 94 41.61 -6.20 -12.24
C ILE A 94 41.87 -5.02 -11.30
N PHE A 95 43.14 -4.72 -11.05
CA PHE A 95 43.57 -3.46 -10.48
C PHE A 95 44.23 -2.58 -11.55
N TYR A 96 44.28 -1.28 -11.30
CA TYR A 96 44.74 -0.26 -12.23
C TYR A 96 45.93 0.48 -11.63
N VAL A 97 46.99 0.64 -12.40
CA VAL A 97 48.23 1.29 -11.95
C VAL A 97 48.48 2.56 -12.76
N ASP A 98 48.71 3.65 -12.05
CA ASP A 98 49.23 4.90 -12.60
C ASP A 98 50.70 5.05 -12.23
N TYR A 99 51.54 5.38 -13.20
CA TYR A 99 52.98 5.50 -12.96
C TYR A 99 53.67 6.49 -13.89
N PHE A 100 54.76 7.07 -13.40
CA PHE A 100 55.60 7.97 -14.17
C PHE A 100 56.62 7.18 -14.98
N ARG A 101 56.94 7.67 -16.18
CA ARG A 101 58.08 7.17 -16.96
C ARG A 101 59.37 7.87 -16.51
N PRO A 102 60.55 7.22 -16.65
CA PRO A 102 61.82 7.90 -16.50
C PRO A 102 61.92 9.15 -17.38
N GLU A 103 62.57 10.21 -16.89
CA GLU A 103 62.69 11.49 -17.60
C GLU A 103 63.25 11.33 -19.03
N SER A 104 64.16 10.38 -19.25
CA SER A 104 64.72 10.08 -20.57
C SER A 104 63.70 9.54 -21.58
N GLN A 105 62.54 9.09 -21.11
CA GLN A 105 61.45 8.53 -21.91
C GLN A 105 60.19 9.39 -21.89
N SER A 106 60.04 10.30 -20.92
CA SER A 106 58.94 11.28 -20.95
C SER A 106 59.19 12.31 -22.05
N ARG A 107 58.18 12.52 -22.89
CA ARG A 107 58.21 13.49 -24.00
C ARG A 107 57.41 14.75 -23.69
N SER A 108 56.87 14.87 -22.48
CA SER A 108 56.06 16.03 -22.13
C SER A 108 56.94 17.23 -21.78
N PRO A 109 56.69 18.42 -22.35
CA PRO A 109 57.35 19.64 -21.93
C PRO A 109 56.84 20.15 -20.57
N LEU A 110 55.78 19.54 -20.03
CA LEU A 110 55.20 19.89 -18.73
C LEU A 110 55.72 18.91 -17.67
N SER A 111 56.40 19.42 -16.65
CA SER A 111 57.01 18.61 -15.59
C SER A 111 56.59 19.01 -14.17
N ASP A 112 56.18 20.26 -13.95
CA ASP A 112 55.83 20.73 -12.61
C ASP A 112 54.36 20.44 -12.25
N ILE A 113 54.15 19.37 -11.47
CA ILE A 113 52.85 18.93 -10.93
C ILE A 113 52.69 19.24 -9.44
N ASN A 114 53.57 20.07 -8.87
CA ASN A 114 53.54 20.42 -7.46
C ASN A 114 52.41 21.41 -7.16
N VAL A 115 52.04 21.48 -5.88
CA VAL A 115 51.08 22.46 -5.37
C VAL A 115 51.61 23.87 -5.63
N GLY A 116 50.79 24.71 -6.30
CA GLY A 116 51.15 26.07 -6.70
C GLY A 116 51.61 26.21 -8.15
N SER A 117 51.85 25.10 -8.87
CA SER A 117 52.12 25.12 -10.31
C SER A 117 50.88 25.49 -11.12
N VAL A 118 51.06 26.25 -12.20
CA VAL A 118 50.01 26.55 -13.18
C VAL A 118 49.44 25.27 -13.79
N THR A 119 50.30 24.29 -14.10
CA THR A 119 49.90 22.99 -14.66
C THR A 119 48.94 22.27 -13.71
N ARG A 120 49.26 22.27 -12.41
CA ARG A 120 48.41 21.63 -11.40
C ARG A 120 47.09 22.37 -11.22
N THR A 121 47.10 23.69 -11.10
CA THR A 121 45.88 24.48 -10.94
C THR A 121 44.91 24.30 -12.10
N LEU A 122 45.42 24.28 -13.35
CA LEU A 122 44.59 24.02 -14.52
C LEU A 122 44.05 22.58 -14.53
N SER A 123 44.87 21.60 -14.14
CA SER A 123 44.46 20.20 -14.06
C SER A 123 43.38 19.96 -13.00
N GLU A 124 43.50 20.60 -11.84
CA GLU A 124 42.48 20.57 -10.78
C GLU A 124 41.16 21.20 -11.24
N ALA A 125 41.23 22.34 -11.94
CA ALA A 125 40.03 22.97 -12.51
C ALA A 125 39.33 22.07 -13.53
N ILE A 126 40.07 21.45 -14.45
CA ILE A 126 39.54 20.51 -15.44
C ILE A 126 39.00 19.25 -14.76
N GLY A 127 39.74 18.69 -13.80
CA GLY A 127 39.34 17.52 -13.04
C GLY A 127 38.04 17.73 -12.27
N ARG A 128 37.79 18.96 -11.78
CA ARG A 128 36.55 19.31 -11.08
C ARG A 128 35.35 19.27 -12.02
N GLU A 129 35.50 19.76 -13.25
CA GLU A 129 34.43 19.70 -14.25
C GLU A 129 34.18 18.25 -14.69
N ILE A 130 35.23 17.45 -14.92
CA ILE A 130 35.09 16.02 -15.25
C ILE A 130 34.40 15.25 -14.12
N ALA A 131 34.81 15.44 -12.88
CA ALA A 131 34.17 14.83 -11.71
C ALA A 131 32.70 15.22 -11.60
N THR A 132 32.38 16.49 -11.87
CA THR A 132 30.99 16.98 -11.87
C THR A 132 30.16 16.31 -12.97
N VAL A 133 30.71 16.15 -14.17
CA VAL A 133 30.03 15.45 -15.27
C VAL A 133 29.78 13.98 -14.91
N TYR A 134 30.75 13.28 -14.34
CA TYR A 134 30.57 11.88 -13.92
C TYR A 134 29.48 11.74 -12.85
N GLN A 135 29.46 12.62 -11.85
CA GLN A 135 28.39 12.65 -10.86
C GLN A 135 27.02 12.92 -11.48
N GLN A 136 26.93 13.84 -12.44
CA GLN A 136 25.68 14.14 -13.15
C GLN A 136 25.20 12.95 -13.99
N VAL A 137 26.09 12.28 -14.70
CA VAL A 137 25.77 11.07 -15.49
C VAL A 137 25.31 9.95 -14.58
N ASN A 138 25.98 9.71 -13.45
CA ASN A 138 25.56 8.70 -12.48
C ASN A 138 24.17 9.03 -11.91
N ARG A 139 23.92 10.29 -11.54
CA ARG A 139 22.61 10.74 -11.08
C ARG A 139 21.53 10.55 -12.13
N ALA A 140 21.82 10.85 -13.40
CA ALA A 140 20.89 10.64 -14.52
C ALA A 140 20.58 9.16 -14.72
N TYR A 141 21.58 8.28 -14.61
CA TYR A 141 21.40 6.84 -14.66
C TYR A 141 20.52 6.34 -13.50
N LEU A 142 20.83 6.72 -12.26
CA LEU A 142 20.05 6.35 -11.07
C LEU A 142 18.61 6.91 -11.09
N SER A 143 18.39 8.04 -11.77
CA SER A 143 17.06 8.63 -11.95
C SER A 143 16.13 7.78 -12.82
N GLY A 144 16.66 6.79 -13.55
CA GLY A 144 15.86 5.88 -14.37
C GLY A 144 15.24 4.70 -13.63
N PHE A 145 15.63 4.45 -12.37
CA PHE A 145 15.15 3.29 -11.61
C PHE A 145 14.18 3.70 -10.51
N ILE A 146 13.08 2.97 -10.37
CA ILE A 146 12.05 3.24 -9.35
C ILE A 146 12.61 3.26 -7.92
N ASP A 147 13.67 2.50 -7.66
CA ASP A 147 14.28 2.37 -6.33
C ASP A 147 15.13 3.58 -5.94
N THR A 148 15.76 4.24 -6.92
CA THR A 148 16.75 5.30 -6.70
C THR A 148 16.32 6.66 -7.23
N ALA A 149 15.29 6.73 -8.08
CA ALA A 149 14.74 7.98 -8.56
C ALA A 149 14.07 8.78 -7.43
N GLU A 150 14.22 10.10 -7.49
CA GLU A 150 13.70 11.06 -6.51
C GLU A 150 13.01 12.24 -7.22
N GLY A 151 12.10 12.91 -6.51
CA GLY A 151 11.38 14.09 -6.98
C GLY A 151 10.70 13.90 -8.33
N GLN A 152 10.97 14.81 -9.27
CA GLN A 152 10.35 14.81 -10.60
C GLN A 152 10.77 13.59 -11.44
N ALA A 153 11.98 13.06 -11.25
CA ALA A 153 12.40 11.86 -11.95
C ALA A 153 11.54 10.65 -11.53
N LEU A 154 11.27 10.51 -10.22
CA LEU A 154 10.38 9.48 -9.71
C LEU A 154 8.97 9.64 -10.30
N ASP A 155 8.45 10.87 -10.36
CA ASP A 155 7.13 11.16 -10.95
C ASP A 155 7.03 10.70 -12.41
N LEU A 156 8.10 10.91 -13.21
CA LEU A 156 8.17 10.45 -14.59
C LEU A 156 8.24 8.92 -14.68
N VAL A 157 9.05 8.27 -13.85
CA VAL A 157 9.17 6.80 -13.83
C VAL A 157 7.83 6.15 -13.49
N VAL A 158 7.12 6.64 -12.47
CA VAL A 158 5.84 6.05 -12.05
C VAL A 158 4.69 6.39 -13.01
N SER A 159 4.83 7.44 -13.84
CA SER A 159 3.82 7.81 -14.84
C SER A 159 3.59 6.72 -15.89
N ILE A 160 4.62 5.90 -16.17
CA ILE A 160 4.53 4.74 -17.06
C ILE A 160 3.48 3.72 -16.55
N LEU A 161 3.32 3.64 -15.22
CA LEU A 161 2.32 2.77 -14.56
C LEU A 161 0.94 3.44 -14.43
N GLY A 162 0.76 4.65 -14.98
CA GLY A 162 -0.45 5.47 -14.81
C GLY A 162 -0.60 6.04 -13.40
N VAL A 163 0.44 6.02 -12.58
CA VAL A 163 0.42 6.53 -11.21
C VAL A 163 0.82 8.00 -11.21
N LYS A 164 0.03 8.85 -10.55
CA LYS A 164 0.36 10.27 -10.31
C LYS A 164 0.49 10.54 -8.82
N ARG A 165 1.45 11.39 -8.44
CA ARG A 165 1.67 11.80 -7.05
C ARG A 165 0.46 12.53 -6.49
N LYS A 166 0.07 12.20 -5.26
CA LYS A 166 -0.95 12.98 -4.54
C LYS A 166 -0.33 14.30 -4.08
N THR A 167 -0.84 15.41 -4.61
CA THR A 167 -0.38 16.74 -4.20
C THR A 167 -0.87 17.07 -2.80
N LYS A 168 -0.14 17.93 -2.08
CA LYS A 168 -0.61 18.56 -0.83
C LYS A 168 -2.02 19.11 -1.02
N GLU A 169 -2.88 19.09 -0.01
CA GLU A 169 -4.14 19.83 -0.08
C GLU A 169 -3.96 21.27 0.41
N PHE A 170 -5.03 22.05 0.33
CA PHE A 170 -5.04 23.40 0.87
C PHE A 170 -5.38 23.36 2.35
N ALA A 171 -4.80 24.29 3.12
CA ALA A 171 -5.27 24.53 4.47
C ALA A 171 -6.65 25.21 4.43
N THR A 172 -7.55 24.80 5.30
CA THR A 172 -8.91 25.35 5.43
C THR A 172 -9.14 25.84 6.85
N GLY A 173 -10.08 26.76 7.01
CA GLY A 173 -10.46 27.29 8.32
C GLY A 173 -11.59 28.29 8.23
N LEU A 174 -11.92 28.90 9.37
CA LEU A 174 -12.92 29.95 9.47
C LEU A 174 -12.26 31.28 9.79
N VAL A 175 -12.65 32.33 9.08
CA VAL A 175 -12.24 33.71 9.36
C VAL A 175 -13.48 34.52 9.74
N THR A 176 -13.39 35.21 10.87
CA THR A 176 -14.43 36.10 11.35
C THR A 176 -14.25 37.49 10.80
N PHE A 177 -15.30 38.00 10.16
CA PHE A 177 -15.40 39.38 9.68
C PHE A 177 -16.16 40.21 10.71
N PHE A 178 -15.62 41.37 11.10
CA PHE A 178 -16.25 42.28 12.07
C PHE A 178 -16.87 43.48 11.36
N ARG A 179 -18.11 43.79 11.71
CA ARG A 179 -18.80 44.97 11.22
C ARG A 179 -18.07 46.25 11.60
N ASP A 180 -18.02 47.20 10.69
CA ASP A 180 -17.66 48.58 10.99
C ASP A 180 -18.84 49.31 11.66
N PRO A 181 -18.71 49.75 12.94
CA PRO A 181 -19.77 50.50 13.61
C PRO A 181 -20.14 51.82 12.91
N ALA A 182 -19.24 52.39 12.12
CA ALA A 182 -19.47 53.65 11.40
C ALA A 182 -20.26 53.49 10.09
N ALA A 183 -20.35 52.27 9.55
CA ALA A 183 -20.91 51.99 8.23
C ALA A 183 -22.43 51.66 8.23
N GLY A 184 -23.10 51.78 9.37
CA GLY A 184 -24.53 51.50 9.53
C GLY A 184 -24.89 50.03 9.79
N ASP A 185 -26.20 49.75 9.92
CA ASP A 185 -26.72 48.45 10.37
C ASP A 185 -27.28 47.56 9.23
N GLY A 186 -27.14 47.95 7.95
CA GLY A 186 -27.66 47.18 6.81
C GLY A 186 -26.97 45.83 6.56
N ASN A 187 -27.51 45.01 5.65
CA ASN A 187 -26.90 43.73 5.27
C ASN A 187 -25.59 43.95 4.49
N VAL A 188 -24.53 43.19 4.81
CA VAL A 188 -23.25 43.20 4.07
C VAL A 188 -23.04 41.84 3.44
N SER A 189 -22.92 41.80 2.11
CA SER A 189 -22.65 40.56 1.37
C SER A 189 -21.14 40.34 1.23
N LEU A 190 -20.69 39.15 1.61
CA LEU A 190 -19.32 38.68 1.50
C LEU A 190 -19.31 37.55 0.45
N PRO A 191 -18.98 37.84 -0.82
CA PRO A 191 -18.92 36.81 -1.85
C PRO A 191 -17.78 35.80 -1.63
N GLU A 192 -17.84 34.69 -2.35
CA GLU A 192 -16.66 33.85 -2.55
C GLU A 192 -15.56 34.62 -3.30
N GLY A 193 -14.29 34.23 -3.14
CA GLY A 193 -13.18 34.85 -3.85
C GLY A 193 -12.50 36.04 -3.15
N ILE A 194 -12.90 36.42 -1.93
CA ILE A 194 -12.26 37.51 -1.19
C ILE A 194 -10.86 37.08 -0.74
N ALA A 195 -9.84 37.81 -1.18
CA ALA A 195 -8.44 37.54 -0.83
C ALA A 195 -8.04 38.14 0.54
N LEU A 196 -7.57 37.27 1.42
CA LEU A 196 -7.10 37.53 2.78
C LEU A 196 -5.63 37.14 2.92
N SER A 197 -4.92 37.72 3.87
CA SER A 197 -3.53 37.36 4.14
C SER A 197 -3.12 37.54 5.60
N THR A 198 -1.99 36.96 5.97
CA THR A 198 -1.34 37.21 7.25
C THR A 198 -0.73 38.60 7.30
N ALA A 199 -0.44 39.10 8.51
CA ALA A 199 0.13 40.45 8.68
C ALA A 199 1.41 40.68 7.86
N LYS A 200 2.26 39.66 7.72
CA LYS A 200 3.52 39.70 6.94
C LYS A 200 3.34 39.35 5.46
N GLY A 201 2.21 38.78 5.07
CA GLY A 201 1.97 38.31 3.70
C GLY A 201 2.55 36.93 3.39
N ASP A 202 3.05 36.21 4.40
CA ASP A 202 3.66 34.88 4.25
C ASP A 202 2.66 33.81 3.81
N ALA A 203 1.36 34.00 4.10
CA ALA A 203 0.29 33.14 3.67
C ALA A 203 -0.92 33.93 3.16
N THR A 204 -1.56 33.41 2.10
CA THR A 204 -2.73 33.98 1.45
C THR A 204 -3.91 33.01 1.51
N PHE A 205 -5.11 33.55 1.62
CA PHE A 205 -6.35 32.81 1.77
C PHE A 205 -7.45 33.43 0.91
N VAL A 206 -8.45 32.64 0.54
CA VAL A 206 -9.59 33.06 -0.26
C VAL A 206 -10.87 32.52 0.36
N THR A 207 -11.94 33.32 0.42
CA THR A 207 -13.26 32.85 0.89
C THR A 207 -13.85 31.83 -0.08
N THR A 208 -14.41 30.73 0.44
CA THR A 208 -14.95 29.64 -0.40
C THR A 208 -16.46 29.71 -0.58
N ASP A 209 -17.16 30.38 0.33
CA ASP A 209 -18.61 30.46 0.31
C ASP A 209 -19.07 31.92 0.40
N LEU A 210 -20.18 32.21 -0.26
CA LEU A 210 -20.93 33.42 0.01
C LEU A 210 -21.53 33.37 1.42
N ARG A 211 -21.32 34.45 2.18
CA ARG A 211 -21.96 34.69 3.48
C ARG A 211 -22.51 36.11 3.51
N THR A 212 -23.63 36.31 4.19
CA THR A 212 -24.22 37.65 4.36
C THR A 212 -24.28 37.97 5.84
N LEU A 213 -23.57 39.02 6.24
CA LEU A 213 -23.66 39.59 7.58
C LEU A 213 -24.99 40.34 7.69
N GLN A 214 -25.92 39.78 8.46
CA GLN A 214 -27.28 40.30 8.57
C GLN A 214 -27.33 41.62 9.35
N ARG A 215 -28.43 42.34 9.19
CA ARG A 215 -28.69 43.59 9.92
C ARG A 215 -28.57 43.39 11.43
N GLY A 216 -27.84 44.29 12.08
CA GLY A 216 -27.57 44.23 13.52
C GLY A 216 -26.57 43.15 13.97
N GLN A 217 -26.08 42.29 13.07
CA GLN A 217 -25.07 41.29 13.40
C GLN A 217 -23.68 41.93 13.48
N ALA A 218 -22.98 41.74 14.61
CA ALA A 218 -21.67 42.35 14.86
C ALA A 218 -20.51 41.64 14.15
N ARG A 219 -20.62 40.31 13.93
CA ARG A 219 -19.59 39.49 13.29
C ARG A 219 -20.17 38.25 12.62
N ILE A 220 -19.49 37.73 11.60
CA ILE A 220 -19.84 36.47 10.92
C ILE A 220 -18.59 35.67 10.61
N ASP A 221 -18.69 34.35 10.72
CA ASP A 221 -17.63 33.42 10.35
C ASP A 221 -17.83 32.97 8.89
N VAL A 222 -16.76 33.11 8.10
CA VAL A 222 -16.74 32.77 6.68
C VAL A 222 -15.67 31.71 6.45
N PRO A 223 -16.00 30.61 5.75
CA PRO A 223 -15.02 29.60 5.41
C PRO A 223 -14.01 30.13 4.41
N VAL A 224 -12.74 29.80 4.66
CA VAL A 224 -11.60 30.17 3.83
C VAL A 224 -10.75 28.97 3.50
N ARG A 225 -10.04 29.08 2.37
CA ARG A 225 -9.05 28.12 1.90
C ARG A 225 -7.76 28.85 1.57
N ALA A 226 -6.61 28.28 1.87
CA ALA A 226 -5.32 28.80 1.44
C ALA A 226 -5.27 28.99 -0.09
N GLY A 227 -4.57 30.01 -0.55
CA GLY A 227 -4.29 30.25 -1.97
C GLY A 227 -3.23 29.29 -2.53
N ASP A 228 -3.03 29.30 -3.84
CA ASP A 228 -2.08 28.40 -4.54
C ASP A 228 -0.64 28.55 -4.04
N GLY A 229 -0.21 29.78 -3.73
CA GLY A 229 1.12 30.06 -3.17
C GLY A 229 1.29 29.63 -1.71
N SER A 230 0.23 29.23 -1.02
CA SER A 230 0.21 28.85 0.40
C SER A 230 -0.32 27.43 0.62
N LYS A 231 -0.18 26.57 -0.39
CA LYS A 231 -0.61 25.17 -0.34
C LYS A 231 0.28 24.34 0.61
N GLY A 232 -0.28 23.40 1.36
CA GLY A 232 0.45 22.60 2.35
C GLY A 232 0.74 23.34 3.66
N GLU A 233 1.90 23.05 4.28
CA GLU A 233 2.32 23.62 5.57
C GLU A 233 2.37 25.15 5.60
N ALA A 234 2.70 25.80 4.47
CA ALA A 234 2.70 27.26 4.38
C ALA A 234 1.32 27.87 4.66
N GLY A 235 0.24 27.11 4.44
CA GLY A 235 -1.13 27.52 4.73
C GLY A 235 -1.56 27.27 6.17
N LYS A 236 -0.77 26.55 6.99
CA LYS A 236 -1.07 26.32 8.41
C LYS A 236 -0.68 27.56 9.22
N VAL A 237 -1.68 28.37 9.54
CA VAL A 237 -1.52 29.57 10.36
C VAL A 237 -2.20 29.39 11.72
N LYS A 238 -1.62 30.00 12.74
CA LYS A 238 -2.17 29.98 14.11
C LYS A 238 -3.40 30.88 14.20
N ALA A 239 -4.17 30.72 15.27
CA ALA A 239 -5.24 31.65 15.63
C ALA A 239 -4.69 33.09 15.68
N GLY A 240 -5.43 34.04 15.09
CA GLY A 240 -5.12 35.46 15.10
C GLY A 240 -4.16 35.95 14.02
N GLU A 241 -3.64 35.09 13.14
CA GLU A 241 -2.66 35.46 12.12
C GLU A 241 -3.29 36.08 10.86
N ILE A 242 -4.49 35.64 10.46
CA ILE A 242 -5.18 36.13 9.26
C ILE A 242 -5.85 37.47 9.59
N THR A 243 -5.19 38.58 9.28
CA THR A 243 -5.61 39.92 9.74
C THR A 243 -5.76 40.94 8.61
N LYS A 244 -5.25 40.66 7.41
CA LYS A 244 -5.27 41.60 6.29
C LYS A 244 -6.31 41.19 5.24
N LEU A 245 -7.07 42.19 4.79
CA LEU A 245 -7.86 42.15 3.58
C LEU A 245 -7.03 42.72 2.43
N SER A 246 -6.96 42.00 1.31
CA SER A 246 -6.27 42.51 0.12
C SER A 246 -7.05 43.65 -0.53
N GLN A 247 -8.38 43.65 -0.37
CA GLN A 247 -9.29 44.69 -0.84
C GLN A 247 -10.25 45.07 0.30
N PRO A 248 -10.36 46.35 0.68
CA PRO A 248 -11.33 46.79 1.68
C PRO A 248 -12.76 46.50 1.25
N ILE A 249 -13.58 46.03 2.18
CA ILE A 249 -15.00 45.75 1.95
C ILE A 249 -15.82 46.76 2.75
N THR A 250 -16.71 47.48 2.09
CA THR A 250 -17.61 48.44 2.74
C THR A 250 -18.44 47.73 3.83
N GLY A 251 -18.42 48.26 5.04
CA GLY A 251 -19.14 47.68 6.18
C GLY A 251 -18.34 46.70 7.05
N ILE A 252 -17.07 46.41 6.72
CA ILE A 252 -16.19 45.55 7.51
C ILE A 252 -15.00 46.36 8.04
N ALA A 253 -14.78 46.33 9.36
CA ALA A 253 -13.67 47.04 10.00
C ALA A 253 -12.38 46.21 10.08
N ARG A 254 -12.51 44.90 10.37
CA ARG A 254 -11.36 44.00 10.53
C ARG A 254 -11.75 42.55 10.33
N VAL A 255 -10.73 41.71 10.14
CA VAL A 255 -10.85 40.25 10.03
C VAL A 255 -9.89 39.58 11.01
N THR A 256 -10.26 38.42 11.53
CA THR A 256 -9.36 37.54 12.30
C THR A 256 -9.83 36.10 12.19
N ASN A 257 -8.93 35.13 12.21
CA ASN A 257 -9.28 33.74 12.53
C ASN A 257 -9.17 33.53 14.04
N PHE A 258 -10.16 32.89 14.67
CA PHE A 258 -10.09 32.53 16.10
C PHE A 258 -9.45 31.17 16.34
N GLU A 259 -9.44 30.31 15.32
CA GLU A 259 -8.84 29.00 15.36
C GLU A 259 -7.72 28.91 14.32
N ALA A 260 -6.78 27.98 14.55
CA ALA A 260 -5.76 27.69 13.55
C ALA A 260 -6.38 27.03 12.32
N THR A 261 -5.81 27.28 11.15
CA THR A 261 -6.21 26.58 9.93
C THR A 261 -5.69 25.15 9.94
N VAL A 262 -6.46 24.22 9.43
CA VAL A 262 -6.12 22.79 9.38
C VAL A 262 -5.77 22.40 7.95
N LEU A 263 -4.71 21.61 7.78
CA LEU A 263 -4.36 21.06 6.47
C LEU A 263 -5.18 19.80 6.21
N GLY A 264 -5.86 19.71 5.06
CA GLY A 264 -6.69 18.55 4.71
C GLY A 264 -5.89 17.25 4.57
N ALA A 265 -4.86 17.25 3.72
CA ALA A 265 -3.92 16.15 3.56
C ALA A 265 -2.53 16.67 3.17
N GLU A 266 -1.51 16.02 3.70
CA GLU A 266 -0.13 16.26 3.27
C GLU A 266 0.13 15.64 1.88
N GLY A 267 1.15 16.16 1.22
CA GLY A 267 1.59 15.65 -0.07
C GLY A 267 2.31 14.33 0.11
N GLU A 268 2.16 13.44 -0.87
CA GLU A 268 2.80 12.13 -0.85
C GLU A 268 4.33 12.25 -1.00
N THR A 269 5.09 11.62 -0.09
CA THR A 269 6.56 11.59 -0.14
C THR A 269 7.05 10.63 -1.23
N ASP A 270 8.35 10.70 -1.55
CA ASP A 270 8.96 9.80 -2.54
C ASP A 270 8.89 8.34 -2.11
N GLU A 271 9.09 8.04 -0.82
CA GLU A 271 8.95 6.69 -0.28
C GLU A 271 7.52 6.17 -0.42
N GLN A 272 6.53 7.00 -0.08
CA GLN A 272 5.12 6.64 -0.18
C GLN A 272 4.71 6.39 -1.65
N LEU A 273 5.12 7.27 -2.55
CA LEU A 273 4.87 7.13 -3.99
C LEU A 273 5.52 5.86 -4.55
N ARG A 274 6.77 5.60 -4.17
CA ARG A 274 7.53 4.41 -4.60
C ARG A 274 6.84 3.13 -4.13
N LEU A 275 6.42 3.06 -2.88
CA LEU A 275 5.67 1.92 -2.34
C LEU A 275 4.37 1.68 -3.10
N ARG A 276 3.59 2.75 -3.33
CA ARG A 276 2.33 2.66 -4.09
C ARG A 276 2.54 2.25 -5.54
N ALA A 277 3.56 2.77 -6.21
CA ALA A 277 3.90 2.41 -7.58
C ALA A 277 4.34 0.94 -7.70
N LYS A 278 5.15 0.43 -6.76
CA LYS A 278 5.50 -1.00 -6.68
C LYS A 278 4.28 -1.88 -6.44
N ALA A 279 3.39 -1.46 -5.54
CA ALA A 279 2.13 -2.16 -5.31
C ALA A 279 1.28 -2.21 -6.58
N ARG A 280 1.18 -1.09 -7.32
CA ARG A 280 0.48 -1.05 -8.60
C ARG A 280 1.10 -1.99 -9.63
N LEU A 281 2.43 -2.01 -9.76
CA LEU A 281 3.13 -2.92 -10.67
C LEU A 281 2.83 -4.39 -10.33
N ARG A 282 2.86 -4.75 -9.04
CA ARG A 282 2.51 -6.10 -8.59
C ARG A 282 1.04 -6.44 -8.86
N GLY A 283 0.14 -5.46 -8.68
CA GLY A 283 -1.29 -5.61 -8.96
C GLY A 283 -1.65 -5.67 -10.45
N LEU A 284 -0.76 -5.22 -11.35
CA LEU A 284 -0.94 -5.40 -12.80
C LEU A 284 -0.70 -6.86 -13.23
N GLY A 285 0.06 -7.62 -12.45
CA GLY A 285 0.21 -9.05 -12.67
C GLY A 285 -1.14 -9.74 -12.48
N LYS A 286 -1.61 -10.47 -13.49
CA LYS A 286 -2.66 -11.49 -13.33
C LYS A 286 -2.00 -12.86 -13.16
N ALA A 287 -2.80 -13.88 -12.84
CA ALA A 287 -2.37 -15.28 -12.91
C ALA A 287 -1.24 -15.69 -11.93
N THR A 288 -0.99 -14.93 -10.86
CA THR A 288 -0.04 -15.27 -9.79
C THR A 288 -0.72 -15.35 -8.42
N LEU A 289 -0.12 -16.05 -7.46
CA LEU A 289 -0.64 -16.10 -6.08
C LEU A 289 -0.73 -14.69 -5.46
N ALA A 290 0.24 -13.82 -5.73
CA ALA A 290 0.22 -12.43 -5.26
C ALA A 290 -0.95 -11.63 -5.86
N ALA A 291 -1.28 -11.87 -7.14
CA ALA A 291 -2.43 -11.25 -7.79
C ALA A 291 -3.75 -11.70 -7.17
N LEU A 292 -3.90 -13.00 -6.91
CA LEU A 292 -5.09 -13.57 -6.26
C LEU A 292 -5.24 -13.04 -4.82
N ALA A 293 -4.13 -12.96 -4.07
CA ALA A 293 -4.13 -12.37 -2.74
C ALA A 293 -4.51 -10.87 -2.77
N ASN A 294 -4.03 -10.12 -3.77
CA ASN A 294 -4.41 -8.72 -3.95
C ASN A 294 -5.90 -8.56 -4.27
N ALA A 295 -6.45 -9.39 -5.16
CA ALA A 295 -7.89 -9.40 -5.45
C ALA A 295 -8.72 -9.69 -4.19
N ILE A 296 -8.23 -10.57 -3.31
CA ILE A 296 -8.88 -10.86 -2.02
C ILE A 296 -8.84 -9.65 -1.08
N PHE A 297 -7.69 -8.99 -0.99
CA PHE A 297 -7.52 -7.79 -0.19
C PHE A 297 -8.39 -6.62 -0.67
N GLU A 298 -8.46 -6.39 -1.99
CA GLU A 298 -9.33 -5.38 -2.61
C GLU A 298 -10.82 -5.68 -2.35
N GLY A 299 -11.19 -6.96 -2.31
CA GLY A 299 -12.50 -7.44 -1.86
C GLY A 299 -12.77 -7.29 -0.35
N ARG A 300 -11.86 -6.66 0.41
CA ARG A 300 -11.92 -6.48 1.88
C ARG A 300 -12.05 -7.80 2.64
N ALA A 301 -11.43 -8.85 2.12
CA ALA A 301 -11.34 -10.14 2.78
C ALA A 301 -9.90 -10.42 3.22
N LYS A 302 -9.74 -11.32 4.19
CA LYS A 302 -8.43 -11.79 4.63
C LYS A 302 -8.17 -13.18 4.04
N LEU A 303 -7.00 -13.35 3.44
CA LEU A 303 -6.53 -14.67 2.99
C LEU A 303 -5.95 -15.41 4.20
N ALA A 304 -6.62 -16.47 4.63
CA ALA A 304 -6.21 -17.28 5.78
C ALA A 304 -5.18 -18.33 5.36
N GLU A 305 -5.50 -19.12 4.33
CA GLU A 305 -4.63 -20.19 3.85
C GLU A 305 -4.70 -20.36 2.33
N VAL A 306 -3.61 -20.90 1.76
CA VAL A 306 -3.48 -21.19 0.33
C VAL A 306 -3.04 -22.64 0.18
N TRP A 307 -3.68 -23.34 -0.75
CA TRP A 307 -3.22 -24.63 -1.26
C TRP A 307 -2.85 -24.47 -2.72
N ASP A 308 -1.59 -24.74 -3.06
CA ASP A 308 -1.08 -24.69 -4.42
C ASP A 308 -0.19 -25.92 -4.72
N PRO A 309 0.09 -26.24 -6.00
CA PRO A 309 0.83 -27.45 -6.35
C PRO A 309 2.28 -27.47 -5.86
N ASN A 310 2.86 -26.30 -5.57
CA ASN A 310 4.23 -26.13 -5.09
C ASN A 310 4.32 -25.92 -3.57
N SER A 311 3.18 -25.97 -2.86
CA SER A 311 3.15 -25.88 -1.40
C SER A 311 3.61 -27.19 -0.72
N PRO A 312 3.99 -27.14 0.58
CA PRO A 312 4.32 -28.33 1.36
C PRO A 312 3.18 -29.36 1.36
N PRO A 313 3.44 -30.67 1.61
CA PRO A 313 2.45 -31.74 1.46
C PRO A 313 1.11 -31.53 2.17
N ALA A 314 1.10 -30.89 3.35
CA ALA A 314 -0.13 -30.58 4.08
C ALA A 314 -1.02 -29.53 3.40
N LYS A 315 -0.43 -28.69 2.53
CA LYS A 315 -1.09 -27.61 1.79
C LYS A 315 -0.95 -27.77 0.28
N GLN A 316 -0.62 -28.95 -0.21
CA GLN A 316 -0.41 -29.18 -1.63
C GLN A 316 -1.73 -29.47 -2.34
N SER A 317 -2.01 -28.76 -3.43
CA SER A 317 -3.15 -29.04 -4.31
C SER A 317 -2.73 -29.88 -5.52
N LYS A 318 -3.72 -30.39 -6.27
CA LYS A 318 -3.46 -31.02 -7.57
C LYS A 318 -2.94 -29.97 -8.56
N PRO A 319 -2.03 -30.33 -9.48
CA PRO A 319 -1.62 -29.45 -10.57
C PRO A 319 -2.84 -28.88 -11.32
N GLY A 320 -2.81 -27.58 -11.60
CA GLY A 320 -3.91 -26.85 -12.24
C GLY A 320 -5.03 -26.41 -11.30
N VAL A 321 -4.96 -26.70 -10.00
CA VAL A 321 -5.93 -26.27 -8.99
C VAL A 321 -5.25 -25.42 -7.94
N VAL A 322 -5.88 -24.31 -7.53
CA VAL A 322 -5.47 -23.50 -6.38
C VAL A 322 -6.69 -23.31 -5.49
N THR A 323 -6.55 -23.59 -4.20
CA THR A 323 -7.62 -23.37 -3.22
C THR A 323 -7.21 -22.23 -2.28
N LEU A 324 -8.11 -21.27 -2.09
CA LEU A 324 -7.89 -20.08 -1.28
C LEU A 324 -8.91 -20.06 -0.15
N LEU A 325 -8.48 -20.28 1.09
CA LEU A 325 -9.35 -20.11 2.27
C LEU A 325 -9.34 -18.63 2.67
N VAL A 326 -10.52 -18.04 2.68
CA VAL A 326 -10.73 -16.62 2.97
C VAL A 326 -11.67 -16.42 4.16
N GLU A 327 -11.36 -15.41 4.94
CA GLU A 327 -12.27 -14.82 5.93
C GLU A 327 -12.97 -13.64 5.26
N ALA A 328 -14.23 -13.80 4.91
CA ALA A 328 -15.02 -12.80 4.19
C ALA A 328 -16.46 -12.75 4.70
N GLU A 329 -17.01 -11.54 4.77
CA GLU A 329 -18.44 -11.32 5.01
C GLU A 329 -19.29 -12.12 3.98
N PRO A 330 -20.36 -12.80 4.40
CA PRO A 330 -21.19 -13.62 3.51
C PRO A 330 -21.70 -12.87 2.27
N GLU A 331 -22.13 -11.62 2.43
CA GLU A 331 -22.65 -10.79 1.34
C GLU A 331 -21.59 -10.42 0.30
N ARG A 332 -20.32 -10.33 0.71
CA ARG A 332 -19.21 -9.99 -0.19
C ARG A 332 -18.63 -11.19 -0.90
N PHE A 333 -18.82 -12.39 -0.36
CA PHE A 333 -18.24 -13.63 -0.88
C PHE A 333 -18.50 -13.88 -2.39
N PRO A 334 -19.71 -13.63 -2.94
CA PRO A 334 -19.96 -13.78 -4.38
C PRO A 334 -19.11 -12.83 -5.24
N SER A 335 -19.03 -11.56 -4.85
CA SER A 335 -18.24 -10.55 -5.57
C SER A 335 -16.74 -10.85 -5.51
N LEU A 336 -16.26 -11.30 -4.34
CA LEU A 336 -14.90 -11.75 -4.11
C LEU A 336 -14.53 -12.93 -5.01
N THR A 337 -15.42 -13.92 -5.11
CA THR A 337 -15.23 -15.10 -5.96
C THR A 337 -15.11 -14.70 -7.42
N GLY A 338 -15.96 -13.78 -7.88
CA GLY A 338 -15.87 -13.20 -9.24
C GLY A 338 -14.52 -12.54 -9.50
N ALA A 339 -14.04 -11.67 -8.59
CA ALA A 339 -12.75 -10.99 -8.74
C ALA A 339 -11.56 -11.97 -8.79
N VAL A 340 -11.59 -13.03 -7.99
CA VAL A 340 -10.57 -14.09 -8.04
C VAL A 340 -10.61 -14.82 -9.39
N HIS A 341 -11.80 -15.12 -9.92
CA HIS A 341 -11.94 -15.77 -11.23
C HIS A 341 -11.50 -14.89 -12.40
N GLU A 342 -11.64 -13.58 -12.33
CA GLU A 342 -11.12 -12.64 -13.34
C GLU A 342 -9.60 -12.45 -13.29
N THR A 343 -9.00 -12.82 -12.15
CA THR A 343 -7.57 -12.66 -11.87
C THR A 343 -6.78 -13.95 -12.12
N ARG A 344 -7.42 -15.13 -12.05
CA ARG A 344 -6.77 -16.43 -12.25
C ARG A 344 -6.19 -16.60 -13.66
N ALA A 345 -5.22 -17.52 -13.78
CA ALA A 345 -4.69 -17.92 -15.08
C ALA A 345 -5.72 -18.72 -15.89
N ALA A 346 -5.66 -18.60 -17.22
CA ALA A 346 -6.38 -19.51 -18.09
C ALA A 346 -5.92 -20.95 -17.82
N GLY A 347 -6.86 -21.90 -17.73
CA GLY A 347 -6.58 -23.30 -17.43
C GLY A 347 -6.32 -23.65 -15.95
N VAL A 348 -6.22 -22.66 -15.04
CA VAL A 348 -6.13 -22.91 -13.60
C VAL A 348 -7.51 -22.79 -12.95
N GLN A 349 -7.93 -23.82 -12.23
CA GLN A 349 -9.14 -23.80 -11.40
C GLN A 349 -8.81 -23.15 -10.05
N ALA A 350 -9.25 -21.90 -9.87
CA ALA A 350 -9.18 -21.21 -8.59
C ALA A 350 -10.47 -21.46 -7.80
N THR A 351 -10.35 -22.04 -6.61
CA THR A 351 -11.46 -22.34 -5.72
C THR A 351 -11.35 -21.47 -4.48
N VAL A 352 -12.29 -20.54 -4.28
CA VAL A 352 -12.36 -19.71 -3.08
C VAL A 352 -13.24 -20.43 -2.07
N VAL A 353 -12.76 -20.57 -0.83
CA VAL A 353 -13.46 -21.26 0.26
C VAL A 353 -13.65 -20.28 1.41
N ALA A 354 -14.86 -20.18 1.95
CA ALA A 354 -15.15 -19.48 3.20
C ALA A 354 -15.94 -20.37 4.15
N ARG A 355 -15.83 -20.10 5.44
CA ARG A 355 -16.38 -20.93 6.51
C ARG A 355 -17.43 -20.16 7.29
N TYR A 356 -18.64 -20.72 7.35
CA TYR A 356 -19.80 -20.10 7.96
C TYR A 356 -20.48 -21.02 8.98
N VAL A 357 -20.90 -20.43 10.09
CA VAL A 357 -21.80 -21.03 11.07
C VAL A 357 -23.18 -20.44 10.83
N PHE A 358 -24.07 -21.23 10.24
CA PHE A 358 -25.47 -20.84 10.09
C PHE A 358 -26.22 -21.13 11.38
N PHE A 359 -27.12 -20.25 11.80
CA PHE A 359 -28.02 -20.52 12.91
C PHE A 359 -29.45 -20.07 12.62
N LYS A 360 -30.41 -20.89 13.06
CA LYS A 360 -31.85 -20.70 12.88
C LYS A 360 -32.52 -20.66 14.24
N PRO A 361 -32.84 -19.47 14.78
CA PRO A 361 -33.63 -19.34 15.99
C PRO A 361 -35.12 -19.50 15.67
N ARG A 362 -35.83 -20.25 16.50
CA ARG A 362 -37.31 -20.31 16.50
C ARG A 362 -37.85 -19.39 17.58
N ILE A 363 -38.70 -18.45 17.19
CA ILE A 363 -39.05 -17.30 18.03
C ILE A 363 -40.56 -17.26 18.21
N ASN A 364 -40.99 -17.11 19.46
CA ASN A 364 -42.36 -16.75 19.81
C ASN A 364 -42.40 -15.28 20.20
N VAL A 365 -43.29 -14.52 19.57
CA VAL A 365 -43.46 -13.09 19.81
C VAL A 365 -44.92 -12.80 20.14
N LYS A 366 -45.14 -11.94 21.14
CA LYS A 366 -46.44 -11.38 21.46
C LYS A 366 -46.54 -9.95 20.96
N ILE A 367 -47.65 -9.61 20.31
CA ILE A 367 -47.93 -8.27 19.80
C ILE A 367 -49.28 -7.77 20.34
N PRO A 368 -49.49 -6.45 20.52
CA PRO A 368 -50.82 -5.92 20.81
C PRO A 368 -51.75 -6.12 19.60
N PRO A 369 -53.08 -6.14 19.80
CA PRO A 369 -54.03 -6.24 18.69
C PRO A 369 -53.94 -4.99 17.78
N GLY A 370 -53.78 -5.20 16.46
CA GLY A 370 -53.75 -4.11 15.46
C GLY A 370 -52.67 -4.17 14.36
N PRO A 371 -51.43 -4.63 14.62
CA PRO A 371 -50.40 -4.76 13.57
C PRO A 371 -50.64 -5.98 12.67
N GLY A 372 -50.28 -5.86 11.40
CA GLY A 372 -50.23 -7.01 10.49
C GLY A 372 -49.06 -7.94 10.84
N LYS A 373 -49.35 -9.19 11.24
CA LYS A 373 -48.36 -10.18 11.70
C LYS A 373 -47.19 -10.37 10.73
N GLU A 374 -47.45 -10.41 9.43
CA GLU A 374 -46.40 -10.58 8.40
C GLU A 374 -45.39 -9.43 8.38
N LYS A 375 -45.85 -8.18 8.57
CA LYS A 375 -44.96 -7.02 8.60
C LYS A 375 -44.02 -7.08 9.80
N ILE A 376 -44.52 -7.51 10.95
CA ILE A 376 -43.72 -7.67 12.17
C ILE A 376 -42.67 -8.77 11.97
N LYS A 377 -43.02 -9.89 11.34
CA LYS A 377 -42.06 -10.95 11.02
C LYS A 377 -40.89 -10.42 10.17
N THR A 378 -41.17 -9.68 9.09
CA THR A 378 -40.12 -9.08 8.26
C THR A 378 -39.24 -8.12 9.06
N GLN A 379 -39.84 -7.24 9.87
CA GLN A 379 -39.08 -6.29 10.69
C GLN A 379 -38.20 -6.97 11.74
N ILE A 380 -38.62 -8.10 12.29
CA ILE A 380 -37.80 -8.91 13.20
C ILE A 380 -36.61 -9.53 12.47
N ILE A 381 -36.83 -10.09 11.28
CA ILE A 381 -35.76 -10.66 10.46
C ILE A 381 -34.74 -9.56 10.12
N ASP A 382 -35.20 -8.39 9.66
CA ASP A 382 -34.33 -7.26 9.35
C ASP A 382 -33.52 -6.78 10.57
N ALA A 383 -34.15 -6.70 11.74
CA ALA A 383 -33.47 -6.27 12.97
C ALA A 383 -32.41 -7.29 13.43
N LEU A 384 -32.70 -8.59 13.30
CA LEU A 384 -31.73 -9.65 13.58
C LEU A 384 -30.59 -9.66 12.57
N GLN A 385 -30.88 -9.44 11.29
CA GLN A 385 -29.87 -9.34 10.24
C GLN A 385 -28.92 -8.16 10.50
N GLN A 386 -29.47 -6.98 10.78
CA GLN A 386 -28.69 -5.79 11.13
C GLN A 386 -27.75 -6.02 12.32
N TYR A 387 -28.17 -6.79 13.34
CA TYR A 387 -27.28 -7.17 14.43
C TYR A 387 -26.17 -8.11 13.96
N VAL A 388 -26.52 -9.18 13.24
CA VAL A 388 -25.54 -10.17 12.77
C VAL A 388 -24.50 -9.55 11.83
N ASP A 389 -24.89 -8.58 11.01
CA ASP A 389 -23.98 -7.85 10.11
C ASP A 389 -22.92 -7.01 10.86
N THR A 390 -23.13 -6.71 12.15
CA THR A 390 -22.12 -6.03 12.99
C THR A 390 -21.06 -6.97 13.55
N LEU A 391 -21.26 -8.27 13.47
CA LEU A 391 -20.33 -9.26 14.02
C LEU A 391 -19.13 -9.44 13.09
N SER A 392 -17.93 -9.55 13.67
CA SER A 392 -16.71 -9.89 12.93
C SER A 392 -16.46 -11.40 12.94
N ALA A 393 -15.55 -11.88 12.10
CA ALA A 393 -15.05 -13.26 12.15
C ALA A 393 -14.64 -13.65 13.59
N GLY A 394 -15.09 -14.82 14.05
CA GLY A 394 -14.80 -15.34 15.40
C GLY A 394 -15.64 -14.72 16.53
N ALA A 395 -16.47 -13.71 16.26
CA ALA A 395 -17.35 -13.10 17.25
C ALA A 395 -18.63 -13.95 17.44
N PRO A 396 -18.97 -14.38 18.67
CA PRO A 396 -20.17 -15.17 18.91
C PRO A 396 -21.44 -14.31 18.81
N ALA A 397 -22.53 -14.87 18.27
CA ALA A 397 -23.84 -14.22 18.32
C ALA A 397 -24.47 -14.49 19.69
N LYS A 398 -24.62 -13.43 20.51
CA LYS A 398 -25.12 -13.54 21.88
C LYS A 398 -26.63 -13.40 21.92
N SER A 399 -27.29 -14.28 22.66
CA SER A 399 -28.74 -14.25 22.83
C SER A 399 -29.28 -12.95 23.44
N GLU A 400 -28.54 -12.33 24.37
CA GLU A 400 -28.92 -11.04 24.97
C GLU A 400 -29.06 -9.93 23.92
N ASP A 401 -28.12 -9.87 22.98
CA ASP A 401 -28.13 -8.88 21.90
C ASP A 401 -29.19 -9.22 20.83
N LEU A 402 -29.37 -10.51 20.51
CA LEU A 402 -30.46 -10.96 19.64
C LEU A 402 -31.83 -10.56 20.22
N LEU A 403 -32.06 -10.83 21.52
CA LEU A 403 -33.30 -10.45 22.21
C LEU A 403 -33.48 -8.93 22.25
N LYS A 404 -32.39 -8.17 22.43
CA LYS A 404 -32.41 -6.70 22.40
C LYS A 404 -32.78 -6.18 21.01
N ALA A 405 -32.24 -6.76 19.95
CA ALA A 405 -32.58 -6.39 18.57
C ALA A 405 -34.08 -6.62 18.29
N ILE A 406 -34.62 -7.78 18.68
CA ILE A 406 -36.05 -8.09 18.49
C ILE A 406 -36.94 -7.15 19.32
N LYS A 407 -36.59 -6.87 20.59
CA LYS A 407 -37.33 -5.92 21.45
C LYS A 407 -37.28 -4.47 20.96
N GLY A 408 -36.30 -4.14 20.11
CA GLY A 408 -36.21 -2.83 19.46
C GLY A 408 -37.25 -2.62 18.35
N VAL A 409 -37.87 -3.70 17.85
CA VAL A 409 -38.93 -3.62 16.84
C VAL A 409 -40.21 -3.07 17.48
N LYS A 410 -40.81 -2.08 16.82
CA LYS A 410 -42.04 -1.44 17.29
C LYS A 410 -43.18 -2.49 17.37
N ASP A 411 -44.03 -2.35 18.39
CA ASP A 411 -45.21 -3.20 18.61
C ASP A 411 -44.89 -4.66 19.02
N VAL A 412 -43.67 -4.94 19.48
CA VAL A 412 -43.30 -6.20 20.14
C VAL A 412 -43.42 -6.03 21.66
N SER A 413 -44.27 -6.83 22.32
CA SER A 413 -44.49 -6.76 23.77
C SER A 413 -43.70 -7.80 24.56
N GLU A 414 -43.68 -9.06 24.08
CA GLU A 414 -42.93 -10.16 24.67
C GLU A 414 -42.23 -10.98 23.59
N VAL A 415 -41.05 -11.49 23.90
CA VAL A 415 -40.21 -12.30 23.00
C VAL A 415 -39.65 -13.47 23.79
N LYS A 416 -39.73 -14.67 23.20
CA LYS A 416 -39.08 -15.88 23.70
C LYS A 416 -38.45 -16.63 22.53
N ILE A 417 -37.17 -16.99 22.65
CA ILE A 417 -36.52 -17.92 21.72
C ILE A 417 -36.75 -19.33 22.27
N VAL A 418 -37.39 -20.19 21.48
CA VAL A 418 -37.82 -21.53 21.90
C VAL A 418 -36.77 -22.58 21.59
N ASP A 419 -36.12 -22.45 20.43
CA ASP A 419 -35.08 -23.37 19.97
C ASP A 419 -34.07 -22.60 19.11
N VAL A 420 -32.84 -23.09 19.06
CA VAL A 420 -31.81 -22.59 18.15
C VAL A 420 -31.07 -23.77 17.56
N MET A 421 -31.10 -23.85 16.24
CA MET A 421 -30.33 -24.83 15.50
C MET A 421 -29.10 -24.15 14.90
N ALA A 422 -27.97 -24.85 14.85
CA ALA A 422 -26.75 -24.36 14.22
C ALA A 422 -26.15 -25.41 13.28
N TRP A 423 -25.53 -24.95 12.20
CA TRP A 423 -24.88 -25.77 11.19
C TRP A 423 -23.53 -25.18 10.79
N ARG A 424 -22.58 -26.05 10.49
CA ARG A 424 -21.32 -25.66 9.82
C ARG A 424 -21.46 -25.80 8.32
N SER A 425 -20.83 -24.89 7.59
CA SER A 425 -20.82 -24.91 6.14
C SER A 425 -19.51 -24.34 5.61
N ASP A 426 -18.81 -25.14 4.81
CA ASP A 426 -17.67 -24.70 4.01
C ASP A 426 -18.19 -24.28 2.63
N ILE A 427 -18.42 -22.99 2.42
CA ILE A 427 -18.89 -22.47 1.14
C ILE A 427 -17.70 -22.41 0.17
N GLY A 428 -17.92 -22.93 -1.05
CA GLY A 428 -16.93 -22.87 -2.12
C GLY A 428 -16.18 -24.18 -2.39
N GLN A 429 -16.41 -25.25 -1.63
CA GLN A 429 -16.12 -26.59 -2.16
C GLN A 429 -17.22 -26.97 -3.16
N PRO A 430 -16.91 -27.17 -4.45
CA PRO A 430 -17.85 -27.84 -5.33
C PRO A 430 -17.97 -29.28 -4.82
N GLY A 431 -19.06 -29.58 -4.12
CA GLY A 431 -19.54 -30.96 -4.12
C GLY A 431 -19.78 -31.31 -5.59
N ALA A 432 -19.20 -32.40 -6.09
CA ALA A 432 -19.53 -32.90 -7.43
C ALA A 432 -21.05 -33.10 -7.62
N GLU A 433 -21.78 -33.18 -6.51
CA GLU A 433 -23.23 -33.34 -6.41
C GLU A 433 -24.05 -32.09 -6.78
N THR A 434 -23.51 -30.87 -6.82
CA THR A 434 -24.36 -29.65 -6.91
C THR A 434 -24.83 -29.34 -8.34
N LEU A 435 -23.91 -29.38 -9.31
CA LEU A 435 -24.24 -29.23 -10.73
C LEU A 435 -24.94 -30.49 -11.25
N ILE A 436 -24.46 -31.66 -10.84
CA ILE A 436 -25.08 -32.93 -11.22
C ILE A 436 -26.49 -33.02 -10.63
N GLY A 437 -26.70 -32.60 -9.38
CA GLY A 437 -28.01 -32.50 -8.73
C GLY A 437 -28.93 -31.51 -9.44
N ALA A 438 -28.47 -30.29 -9.72
CA ALA A 438 -29.26 -29.29 -10.44
C ALA A 438 -29.65 -29.74 -11.86
N LEU A 439 -28.74 -30.44 -12.56
CA LEU A 439 -29.03 -31.06 -13.86
C LEU A 439 -30.00 -32.24 -13.73
N LEU A 440 -29.85 -33.09 -12.70
CA LEU A 440 -30.76 -34.19 -12.42
C LEU A 440 -32.16 -33.69 -12.07
N ASP A 441 -32.27 -32.64 -11.26
CA ASP A 441 -33.54 -31.99 -10.90
C ASP A 441 -34.20 -31.33 -12.12
N ALA A 442 -33.40 -30.66 -12.97
CA ALA A 442 -33.88 -30.10 -14.24
C ALA A 442 -34.36 -31.20 -15.21
N VAL A 443 -33.71 -32.36 -15.22
CA VAL A 443 -34.13 -33.53 -16.01
C VAL A 443 -35.35 -34.22 -15.39
N ALA A 444 -35.50 -34.18 -14.06
CA ALA A 444 -36.59 -34.78 -13.31
C ALA A 444 -37.90 -33.98 -13.38
N VAL A 445 -37.90 -32.76 -13.93
CA VAL A 445 -39.13 -32.00 -14.18
C VAL A 445 -40.09 -32.83 -15.02
N ALA A 446 -41.23 -33.18 -14.42
CA ALA A 446 -42.30 -33.95 -15.05
C ALA A 446 -43.16 -33.02 -15.92
N GLY A 447 -43.03 -33.15 -17.25
CA GLY A 447 -43.73 -32.31 -18.23
C GLY A 447 -42.99 -32.25 -19.58
N ASP A 448 -43.64 -31.65 -20.57
CA ASP A 448 -43.28 -31.51 -21.99
C ASP A 448 -41.81 -31.12 -22.25
N GLU A 449 -41.23 -31.56 -23.38
CA GLU A 449 -39.80 -31.44 -23.72
C GLU A 449 -39.30 -29.99 -23.67
N ALA A 450 -40.17 -29.04 -24.01
CA ALA A 450 -39.88 -27.61 -23.95
C ALA A 450 -39.57 -27.11 -22.53
N ALA A 451 -40.33 -27.55 -21.52
CA ALA A 451 -40.13 -27.15 -20.12
C ALA A 451 -38.82 -27.71 -19.56
N ARG A 452 -38.47 -28.95 -19.95
CA ARG A 452 -37.22 -29.60 -19.55
C ARG A 452 -36.01 -28.91 -20.19
N ARG A 453 -36.12 -28.54 -21.47
CA ARG A 453 -35.07 -27.81 -22.21
C ARG A 453 -34.89 -26.38 -21.67
N GLU A 454 -35.97 -25.71 -21.28
CA GLU A 454 -35.91 -24.38 -20.65
C GLU A 454 -35.25 -24.47 -19.26
N ALA A 455 -35.60 -25.46 -18.44
CA ALA A 455 -34.98 -25.70 -17.13
C ALA A 455 -33.47 -25.98 -17.25
N LEU A 456 -33.06 -26.83 -18.19
CA LEU A 456 -31.65 -27.10 -18.50
C LEU A 456 -30.91 -25.85 -18.99
N THR A 457 -31.53 -25.09 -19.90
CA THR A 457 -30.94 -23.85 -20.43
C THR A 457 -30.77 -22.85 -19.30
N ARG A 458 -31.77 -22.70 -18.41
CA ARG A 458 -31.71 -21.83 -17.23
C ARG A 458 -30.56 -22.19 -16.30
N VAL A 459 -30.37 -23.48 -15.99
CA VAL A 459 -29.22 -23.94 -15.18
C VAL A 459 -27.88 -23.62 -15.84
N LEU A 460 -27.81 -23.64 -17.18
CA LEU A 460 -26.60 -23.37 -17.96
C LEU A 460 -26.34 -21.88 -18.21
N THR A 461 -27.39 -21.04 -18.28
CA THR A 461 -27.29 -19.61 -18.64
C THR A 461 -27.45 -18.66 -17.45
N GLU A 462 -28.25 -19.02 -16.45
CA GLU A 462 -28.46 -18.24 -15.22
C GLU A 462 -27.54 -18.69 -14.07
N ALA A 463 -26.36 -19.24 -14.38
CA ALA A 463 -25.29 -19.41 -13.40
C ALA A 463 -24.71 -18.04 -12.95
N ALA A 464 -25.58 -17.13 -12.51
CA ALA A 464 -25.32 -16.33 -11.32
C ALA A 464 -24.94 -17.29 -10.19
N PRO A 465 -24.06 -16.88 -9.25
CA PRO A 465 -23.46 -17.79 -8.28
C PRO A 465 -24.59 -18.45 -7.49
N THR A 466 -24.96 -19.66 -7.89
CA THR A 466 -25.78 -20.54 -7.09
C THR A 466 -24.99 -20.66 -5.81
N THR A 467 -25.54 -20.12 -4.72
CA THR A 467 -24.97 -20.26 -3.38
C THR A 467 -24.65 -21.73 -3.24
N ALA A 468 -23.35 -22.07 -3.31
CA ALA A 468 -22.90 -23.44 -3.42
C ALA A 468 -23.64 -24.23 -2.35
N SER A 469 -24.27 -25.35 -2.72
CA SER A 469 -24.95 -26.22 -1.77
C SER A 469 -23.90 -26.90 -0.89
N ALA A 470 -23.29 -26.10 -0.03
CA ALA A 470 -22.35 -26.52 0.97
C ALA A 470 -23.17 -27.31 1.98
N ARG A 471 -22.91 -28.61 2.01
CA ARG A 471 -23.46 -29.57 2.97
C ARG A 471 -23.52 -28.91 4.34
N ARG A 472 -24.71 -28.47 4.76
CA ARG A 472 -24.93 -27.90 6.10
C ARG A 472 -24.84 -29.07 7.07
N ILE A 473 -23.78 -29.13 7.86
CA ILE A 473 -23.57 -30.19 8.85
C ILE A 473 -24.17 -29.70 10.16
N PRO A 474 -25.28 -30.28 10.66
CA PRO A 474 -25.87 -29.86 11.92
C PRO A 474 -24.87 -30.05 13.05
N ASP A 475 -24.66 -29.01 13.85
CA ASP A 475 -23.73 -29.05 14.97
C ASP A 475 -24.29 -28.31 16.18
N ARG A 476 -24.94 -29.08 17.05
CA ARG A 476 -25.54 -28.56 18.28
C ARG A 476 -24.52 -28.14 19.33
N SER A 477 -23.23 -28.46 19.16
CA SER A 477 -22.18 -28.00 20.09
C SER A 477 -21.83 -26.51 19.93
N LEU A 478 -22.25 -25.90 18.80
CA LEU A 478 -22.04 -24.49 18.52
C LEU A 478 -23.01 -23.59 19.29
N VAL A 479 -24.13 -24.13 19.78
CA VAL A 479 -25.04 -23.40 20.66
C VAL A 479 -24.61 -23.71 22.10
N GLN A 480 -23.95 -22.75 22.74
CA GLN A 480 -23.37 -22.93 24.07
C GLN A 480 -24.10 -22.09 25.12
N GLY A 481 -24.30 -22.68 26.30
CA GLY A 481 -24.80 -21.99 27.48
C GLY A 481 -23.71 -21.19 28.20
N ALA A 482 -24.04 -20.62 29.35
CA ALA A 482 -23.13 -19.76 30.13
C ALA A 482 -21.82 -20.46 30.57
N GLY A 483 -21.84 -21.80 30.67
CA GLY A 483 -20.68 -22.61 31.06
C GLY A 483 -19.79 -23.07 29.90
N GLY A 484 -20.02 -22.62 28.66
CA GLY A 484 -19.27 -23.06 27.48
C GLY A 484 -19.54 -24.50 27.03
N GLN A 485 -20.47 -25.18 27.71
CA GLN A 485 -21.03 -26.46 27.29
C GLN A 485 -22.23 -26.22 26.38
N ARG A 486 -22.67 -27.26 25.67
CA ARG A 486 -23.89 -27.22 24.87
C ARG A 486 -25.07 -26.69 25.71
N ALA A 487 -25.79 -25.71 25.17
CA ALA A 487 -26.92 -25.09 25.86
C ALA A 487 -28.04 -26.13 26.08
N THR A 488 -28.64 -26.11 27.26
CA THR A 488 -29.88 -26.85 27.53
C THR A 488 -31.09 -26.08 27.01
N ASP A 489 -32.20 -26.77 26.76
CA ASP A 489 -33.45 -26.11 26.33
C ASP A 489 -33.89 -25.04 27.35
N THR A 490 -33.68 -25.28 28.64
CA THR A 490 -33.94 -24.30 29.71
C THR A 490 -33.06 -23.05 29.63
N GLU A 491 -31.80 -23.18 29.20
CA GLU A 491 -30.90 -22.04 28.98
C GLU A 491 -31.27 -21.27 27.71
N ILE A 492 -31.66 -21.97 26.64
CA ILE A 492 -32.12 -21.36 25.39
C ILE A 492 -33.38 -20.52 25.65
N GLU A 493 -34.37 -21.11 26.33
CA GLU A 493 -35.62 -20.43 26.69
C GLU A 493 -35.42 -19.26 27.65
N ALA A 494 -34.41 -19.34 28.53
CA ALA A 494 -34.04 -18.25 29.42
C ALA A 494 -33.23 -17.14 28.71
N GLY A 495 -32.90 -17.30 27.43
CA GLY A 495 -32.07 -16.35 26.69
C GLY A 495 -30.64 -16.31 27.20
N LYS A 496 -30.09 -17.45 27.63
CA LYS A 496 -28.73 -17.59 28.19
C LYS A 496 -27.88 -18.52 27.35
N PHE A 497 -27.77 -18.20 26.06
CA PHE A 497 -26.94 -18.93 25.12
C PHE A 497 -26.12 -18.00 24.20
N GLN A 498 -25.15 -18.57 23.51
CA GLN A 498 -24.44 -17.93 22.42
C GLN A 498 -24.21 -18.93 21.29
N VAL A 499 -24.24 -18.45 20.05
CA VAL A 499 -23.80 -19.21 18.88
C VAL A 499 -22.31 -18.94 18.69
N VAL A 500 -21.51 -19.96 18.85
CA VAL A 500 -20.05 -19.88 18.80
C VAL A 500 -19.57 -19.79 17.36
N ALA A 501 -18.72 -18.81 17.12
CA ALA A 501 -18.10 -18.53 15.83
C ALA A 501 -16.63 -18.99 15.77
N LYS A 502 -16.16 -19.74 16.77
CA LYS A 502 -14.82 -20.34 16.81
C LYS A 502 -14.92 -21.86 16.84
N VAL A 503 -14.43 -22.50 15.78
CA VAL A 503 -14.44 -23.98 15.65
C VAL A 503 -13.01 -24.44 15.47
N ASN A 504 -12.52 -25.33 16.33
CA ASN A 504 -11.14 -25.84 16.30
C ASN A 504 -10.06 -24.73 16.30
N SER A 505 -10.29 -23.64 17.04
CA SER A 505 -9.41 -22.46 17.11
C SER A 505 -9.32 -21.63 15.83
N GLU A 506 -10.20 -21.86 14.87
CA GLU A 506 -10.33 -21.05 13.67
C GLU A 506 -11.52 -20.08 13.80
N ASP A 507 -11.40 -18.90 13.19
CA ASP A 507 -12.44 -17.87 13.18
C ASP A 507 -13.42 -18.12 12.02
N TRP A 508 -14.71 -18.24 12.36
CA TRP A 508 -15.81 -18.44 11.42
C TRP A 508 -16.74 -17.22 11.48
N TRP A 509 -17.51 -17.00 10.42
CA TRP A 509 -18.57 -15.99 10.42
C TRP A 509 -19.90 -16.62 10.81
N VAL A 510 -20.69 -15.92 11.64
CA VAL A 510 -22.04 -16.35 11.97
C VAL A 510 -23.00 -15.79 10.92
N VAL A 511 -23.92 -16.62 10.45
CA VAL A 511 -24.91 -16.25 9.43
C VAL A 511 -26.30 -16.60 9.94
N LEU A 512 -27.20 -15.62 9.90
CA LEU A 512 -28.59 -15.83 10.26
C LEU A 512 -29.30 -16.61 9.14
N ASP A 513 -29.94 -17.71 9.52
CA ASP A 513 -30.75 -18.54 8.65
C ASP A 513 -32.17 -18.58 9.23
N ILE A 514 -32.93 -17.49 9.07
CA ILE A 514 -34.28 -17.37 9.62
C ILE A 514 -35.28 -17.10 8.49
N GLU A 515 -36.43 -17.75 8.54
CA GLU A 515 -37.54 -17.50 7.63
C GLU A 515 -38.78 -17.01 8.40
N PRO A 516 -39.76 -16.36 7.75
CA PRO A 516 -41.01 -15.95 8.41
C PRO A 516 -41.79 -17.10 9.09
N ALA A 517 -41.57 -18.34 8.64
CA ALA A 517 -42.16 -19.55 9.25
C ALA A 517 -41.54 -19.91 10.60
N ASP A 518 -40.32 -19.45 10.89
CA ASP A 518 -39.61 -19.70 12.16
C ASP A 518 -40.03 -18.74 13.28
N ILE A 519 -40.91 -17.77 12.97
CA ILE A 519 -41.44 -16.77 13.90
C ILE A 519 -42.95 -17.02 14.11
N ASP A 520 -43.34 -17.42 15.31
CA ASP A 520 -44.74 -17.52 15.75
C ASP A 520 -45.17 -16.20 16.39
N VAL A 521 -46.24 -15.57 15.87
CA VAL A 521 -46.74 -14.27 16.33
C VAL A 521 -48.13 -14.44 16.93
N ARG A 522 -48.22 -14.22 18.25
CA ARG A 522 -49.45 -14.32 19.05
C ARG A 522 -49.93 -12.93 19.46
N GLU A 523 -51.24 -12.78 19.55
CA GLU A 523 -51.89 -11.57 20.08
C GLU A 523 -52.24 -11.76 21.56
#